data_AF-A0A380XGM0-F1
#
_entry.id   AF-A0A380XGM0-F1
#
_cell.length_a   1.000
_cell.length_b   1.000
_cell.length_c   1.000
_cell.angle_alpha   90.00
_cell.angle_beta   90.00
_cell.angle_gamma   90.00
#
_symmetry.space_group_name_H-M   'P 1'
#
loop_
_entity.id
_entity.type
_entity.pdbx_description
1 polymer ?
#
loop_
_entity_poly.entity_id
_entity_poly.type
_entity_poly.pdbx_seq_one_letter_code
_entity_poly.pdbx_strand_id
1 'polypeptide(L)'
;MKLYMARGTYDFLKKIEEKHPDENMVTMQNTDSALLIHETSGASIFKEPRSYEVIDSSGPFSGAGFAVLNNIPVTEEGRPLFEHRFKNRAGLIENEPGFAAIRVLRPLESNTYIILTLWRDEKSFKNWQNSKAYEKAHEKRGTESGIDKTPNIFSSPSYVTHYYIPEEE
;
A
#
# COMPACT_ATOMS: atom_id res chain seq x y z
N MET A 1 10.33 -8.01 8.04
CA MET A 1 10.55 -6.64 7.53
C MET A 1 9.36 -5.78 7.96
N LYS A 2 9.56 -4.49 8.23
CA LYS A 2 8.50 -3.57 8.63
C LYS A 2 8.42 -2.39 7.68
N LEU A 3 7.24 -1.78 7.60
CA LEU A 3 7.02 -0.51 6.92
C LEU A 3 6.41 0.47 7.92
N TYR A 4 7.00 1.65 8.00
CA TYR A 4 6.57 2.75 8.86
C TYR A 4 6.01 3.88 8.02
N MET A 5 4.99 4.55 8.53
CA MET A 5 4.33 5.66 7.85
C MET A 5 4.30 6.90 8.75
N ALA A 6 4.79 8.03 8.25
CA ALA A 6 4.69 9.34 8.88
C ALA A 6 3.85 10.29 8.00
N ARG A 7 3.06 11.16 8.62
CA ARG A 7 2.25 12.19 7.95
C ARG A 7 2.70 13.58 8.36
N GLY A 8 2.59 14.54 7.46
CA GLY A 8 3.02 15.92 7.71
C GLY A 8 2.91 16.78 6.45
N THR A 9 3.65 17.89 6.44
CA THR A 9 3.86 18.69 5.23
C THR A 9 4.92 18.02 4.34
N TYR A 10 4.79 18.19 3.03
CA TYR A 10 5.71 17.59 2.06
C TYR A 10 7.17 17.99 2.33
N ASP A 11 7.44 19.29 2.44
CA ASP A 11 8.79 19.82 2.66
C ASP A 11 9.46 19.28 3.93
N PHE A 12 8.69 19.06 5.01
CA PHE A 12 9.23 18.51 6.24
C PHE A 12 9.63 17.05 6.06
N LEU A 13 8.77 16.26 5.42
CA LEU A 13 9.00 14.85 5.18
C LEU A 13 10.11 14.61 4.16
N LYS A 14 10.14 15.37 3.05
CA LYS A 14 11.19 15.26 2.04
C LYS A 14 12.57 15.57 2.62
N LYS A 15 12.69 16.55 3.52
CA LYS A 15 13.93 16.80 4.27
C LYS A 15 14.37 15.63 5.16
N ILE A 16 13.45 14.80 5.64
CA ILE A 16 13.81 13.58 6.39
C ILE A 16 14.37 12.53 5.43
N GLU A 17 13.70 12.33 4.29
CA GLU A 17 14.14 11.43 3.23
C GLU A 17 15.55 11.78 2.74
N GLU A 18 15.79 13.03 2.36
CA GLU A 18 17.09 13.53 1.86
C GLU A 18 18.23 13.40 2.87
N LYS A 19 17.93 13.50 4.17
CA LYS A 19 18.93 13.36 5.24
C LYS A 19 19.38 11.92 5.49
N HIS A 20 18.67 10.93 4.96
CA HIS A 20 18.95 9.52 5.17
C HIS A 20 18.95 8.79 3.82
N PRO A 21 19.91 9.11 2.92
CA PRO A 21 19.94 8.57 1.56
C PRO A 21 20.17 7.05 1.50
N ASP A 22 20.66 6.44 2.59
CA ASP A 22 20.90 5.00 2.69
C ASP A 22 19.64 4.21 3.12
N GLU A 23 18.56 4.90 3.48
CA GLU A 23 17.30 4.29 3.91
C GLU A 23 16.33 4.11 2.74
N ASN A 24 15.57 3.02 2.75
CA ASN A 24 14.55 2.77 1.74
C ASN A 24 13.27 3.55 2.07
N MET A 25 13.17 4.76 1.51
CA MET A 25 12.10 5.72 1.76
C MET A 25 11.55 6.35 0.49
N VAL A 26 10.30 6.83 0.58
CA VAL A 26 9.72 7.72 -0.45
C VAL A 26 8.65 8.63 0.16
N THR A 27 8.78 9.93 -0.08
CA THR A 27 7.77 10.94 0.23
C THR A 27 6.80 11.07 -0.94
N MET A 28 5.51 11.18 -0.61
CA MET A 28 4.43 11.35 -1.57
C MET A 28 3.40 12.34 -1.02
N GLN A 29 2.64 13.01 -1.89
CA GLN A 29 1.66 14.01 -1.49
C GLN A 29 0.36 13.92 -2.27
N ASN A 30 -0.71 14.39 -1.66
CA ASN A 30 -1.97 14.66 -2.31
C ASN A 30 -2.45 16.07 -1.93
N THR A 31 -3.67 16.42 -2.31
CA THR A 31 -4.23 17.76 -2.03
C THR A 31 -4.32 18.10 -0.55
N ASP A 32 -4.38 17.09 0.32
CA ASP A 32 -4.74 17.26 1.73
C ASP A 32 -3.53 17.08 2.66
N SER A 33 -2.54 16.27 2.28
CA SER A 33 -1.43 15.87 3.15
C SER A 33 -0.25 15.27 2.37
N ALA A 34 0.90 15.18 3.05
CA ALA A 34 2.01 14.33 2.62
C ALA A 34 2.16 13.10 3.51
N LEU A 35 2.70 12.04 2.90
CA LEU A 35 3.01 10.76 3.51
C LEU A 35 4.46 10.39 3.18
N LEU A 36 5.20 9.93 4.18
CA LEU A 36 6.52 9.35 4.00
C LEU A 36 6.47 7.90 4.47
N ILE A 37 6.89 6.99 3.61
CA ILE A 37 7.02 5.57 3.94
C ILE A 37 8.48 5.21 4.14
N HIS A 38 8.76 4.34 5.10
CA HIS A 38 10.10 3.81 5.40
C HIS A 38 10.03 2.29 5.58
N GLU A 39 10.64 1.55 4.67
CA GLU A 39 10.70 0.08 4.75
C GLU A 39 12.09 -0.35 5.23
N THR A 40 12.13 -1.04 6.38
CA THR A 40 13.40 -1.45 6.99
C THR A 40 13.25 -2.72 7.83
N SER A 41 14.37 -3.41 8.06
CA SER A 41 14.49 -4.47 9.06
C SER A 41 14.88 -3.93 10.45
N GLY A 42 15.35 -2.68 10.52
CA GLY A 42 15.79 -2.01 11.74
C GLY A 42 14.70 -1.18 12.43
N ALA A 43 15.17 -0.25 13.26
CA ALA A 43 14.32 0.76 13.89
C ALA A 43 13.88 1.82 12.87
N SER A 44 12.67 2.35 13.04
CA SER A 44 12.24 3.51 12.25
C SER A 44 13.01 4.76 12.68
N ILE A 45 13.26 5.65 11.73
CA ILE A 45 13.77 7.00 12.00
C ILE A 45 12.66 7.99 12.41
N PHE A 46 11.38 7.59 12.29
CA PHE A 46 10.24 8.43 12.64
C PHE A 46 9.99 8.40 14.15
N LYS A 47 9.61 9.55 14.71
CA LYS A 47 9.31 9.65 16.16
C LYS A 47 8.02 8.94 16.55
N GLU A 48 6.97 9.09 15.75
CA GLU A 48 5.63 8.55 16.01
C GLU A 48 5.03 7.93 14.73
N PRO A 49 5.62 6.83 14.20
CA PRO A 49 5.11 6.19 13.01
C PRO A 49 3.84 5.39 13.28
N ARG A 50 3.02 5.22 12.24
CA ARG A 50 2.17 4.02 12.14
C ARG A 50 3.02 2.86 11.66
N SER A 51 2.93 1.72 12.31
CA SER A 51 3.80 0.58 12.02
C SER A 51 3.03 -0.57 11.38
N TYR A 52 3.67 -1.17 10.38
CA TYR A 52 3.12 -2.31 9.67
C TYR A 52 4.17 -3.41 9.54
N GLU A 53 3.71 -4.65 9.64
CA GLU A 53 4.47 -5.80 9.16
C GLU A 53 4.20 -6.00 7.67
N VAL A 54 5.27 -6.18 6.90
CA VAL A 54 5.17 -6.48 5.46
C VAL A 54 5.00 -7.99 5.31
N ILE A 55 3.79 -8.43 4.98
CA ILE A 55 3.45 -9.86 4.86
C ILE A 55 3.57 -10.40 3.43
N ASP A 56 3.61 -9.50 2.45
CA ASP A 56 3.94 -9.80 1.06
C ASP A 56 4.45 -8.53 0.36
N SER A 57 5.37 -8.68 -0.60
CA SER A 57 6.06 -7.57 -1.25
C SER A 57 6.64 -7.95 -2.61
N SER A 58 6.60 -7.02 -3.56
CA SER A 58 7.36 -7.10 -4.81
C SER A 58 7.75 -5.71 -5.31
N GLY A 59 8.91 -5.60 -5.97
CA GLY A 59 9.38 -4.38 -6.62
C GLY A 59 9.96 -3.29 -5.69
N PRO A 60 10.83 -2.42 -6.24
CA PRO A 60 11.43 -1.29 -5.52
C PRO A 60 10.52 -0.04 -5.50
N PHE A 61 10.78 0.90 -4.60
CA PHE A 61 10.06 2.18 -4.58
C PHE A 61 10.51 3.15 -5.69
N SER A 62 11.75 2.98 -6.17
CA SER A 62 12.35 3.81 -7.21
C SER A 62 11.56 3.78 -8.52
N GLY A 63 11.43 4.94 -9.18
CA GLY A 63 10.74 5.07 -10.47
C GLY A 63 9.22 5.10 -10.38
N ALA A 64 8.66 5.16 -9.17
CA ALA A 64 7.24 5.40 -8.96
C ALA A 64 6.94 6.91 -8.95
N GLY A 65 5.93 7.33 -9.72
CA GLY A 65 5.36 8.68 -9.71
C GLY A 65 3.97 8.73 -9.07
N PHE A 66 3.36 7.57 -8.79
CA PHE A 66 2.00 7.46 -8.25
C PHE A 66 1.86 6.30 -7.27
N ALA A 67 1.14 6.54 -6.17
CA ALA A 67 0.90 5.56 -5.13
C ALA A 67 -0.59 5.44 -4.84
N VAL A 68 -1.04 4.20 -4.63
CA VAL A 68 -2.41 3.90 -4.23
C VAL A 68 -2.38 3.03 -2.99
N LEU A 69 -3.11 3.46 -1.96
CA LEU A 69 -3.28 2.75 -0.70
C LEU A 69 -4.75 2.34 -0.61
N ASN A 70 -5.00 1.03 -0.72
CA ASN A 70 -6.31 0.46 -0.41
C ASN A 70 -6.36 0.14 1.09
N ASN A 71 -7.10 0.95 1.85
CA ASN A 71 -7.23 0.86 3.30
C ASN A 71 -8.42 -0.04 3.63
N ILE A 72 -8.16 -1.17 4.27
CA ILE A 72 -9.15 -2.23 4.50
C ILE A 72 -9.21 -2.52 6.00
N PRO A 73 -10.22 -1.99 6.70
CA PRO A 73 -10.49 -2.33 8.10
C PRO A 73 -10.98 -3.78 8.21
N VAL A 74 -10.18 -4.63 8.88
CA VAL A 74 -10.47 -6.07 9.06
C VAL A 74 -10.69 -6.33 10.55
N THR A 75 -11.70 -7.11 10.90
CA THR A 75 -11.93 -7.58 12.28
C THR A 75 -10.82 -8.52 12.73
N GLU A 76 -10.66 -8.70 14.04
CA GLU A 76 -9.63 -9.60 14.57
C GLU A 76 -9.83 -11.04 14.08
N GLU A 77 -11.08 -11.50 14.07
CA GLU A 77 -11.49 -12.82 13.60
C GLU A 77 -11.29 -12.98 12.08
N GLY A 78 -11.39 -11.89 11.32
CA GLY A 78 -11.22 -11.87 9.86
C GLY A 78 -9.76 -11.92 9.40
N ARG A 79 -8.79 -11.58 10.27
CA ARG A 79 -7.36 -11.47 9.88
C ARG A 79 -6.80 -12.75 9.26
N PRO A 80 -6.98 -13.96 9.84
CA PRO A 80 -6.39 -15.18 9.28
C PRO A 80 -6.88 -15.47 7.86
N LEU A 81 -8.18 -15.28 7.61
CA LEU A 81 -8.76 -15.51 6.28
C LEU A 81 -8.30 -14.45 5.27
N PHE A 82 -8.27 -13.18 5.69
CA PHE A 82 -7.80 -12.08 4.86
C PHE A 82 -6.36 -12.33 4.39
N GLU A 83 -5.46 -12.64 5.30
CA GLU A 83 -4.05 -12.87 5.01
C GLU A 83 -3.81 -14.12 4.17
N HIS A 84 -4.55 -15.20 4.41
CA HIS A 84 -4.47 -16.40 3.58
C HIS A 84 -4.79 -16.08 2.11
N ARG A 85 -5.75 -15.17 1.86
CA ARG A 85 -6.08 -14.76 0.50
C ARG A 85 -4.95 -13.98 -0.18
N PHE A 86 -4.28 -13.08 0.54
CA PHE A 86 -3.16 -12.31 -0.01
C PHE A 86 -1.92 -13.16 -0.26
N LYS A 87 -1.63 -14.13 0.62
CA LYS A 87 -0.55 -15.11 0.39
C LYS A 87 -0.74 -15.93 -0.89
N ASN A 88 -1.99 -16.11 -1.33
CA ASN A 88 -2.36 -16.85 -2.53
C ASN A 88 -2.83 -15.94 -3.68
N ARG A 89 -2.43 -14.66 -3.68
CA ARG A 89 -2.82 -13.75 -4.76
C ARG A 89 -2.20 -14.21 -6.08
N ALA A 90 -2.87 -13.90 -7.19
CA ALA A 90 -2.48 -14.40 -8.51
C ALA A 90 -1.14 -13.84 -9.05
N GLY A 91 -0.55 -12.82 -8.42
CA GLY A 91 0.74 -12.26 -8.86
C GLY A 91 0.71 -11.64 -10.27
N LEU A 92 -0.45 -11.18 -10.72
CA LEU A 92 -0.62 -10.67 -12.10
C LEU A 92 -0.28 -9.18 -12.24
N ILE A 93 -0.44 -8.41 -11.17
CA ILE A 93 -0.19 -6.97 -11.15
C ILE A 93 1.28 -6.65 -11.48
N GLU A 94 2.21 -7.54 -11.14
CA GLU A 94 3.64 -7.40 -11.41
C GLU A 94 3.99 -7.34 -12.89
N ASN A 95 3.13 -7.89 -13.76
CA ASN A 95 3.36 -7.93 -15.20
C ASN A 95 2.69 -6.75 -15.93
N GLU A 96 2.03 -5.86 -15.19
CA GLU A 96 1.26 -4.76 -15.78
C GLU A 96 2.18 -3.59 -16.15
N PRO A 97 2.01 -2.98 -17.34
CA PRO A 97 2.83 -1.86 -17.75
C PRO A 97 2.77 -0.70 -16.75
N GLY A 98 3.95 -0.26 -16.31
CA GLY A 98 4.09 0.85 -15.36
C GLY A 98 3.90 0.47 -13.90
N PHE A 99 3.72 -0.81 -13.56
CA PHE A 99 3.84 -1.30 -12.19
C PHE A 99 5.27 -1.08 -11.66
N ALA A 100 5.39 -0.57 -10.43
CA ALA A 100 6.68 -0.41 -9.76
C ALA A 100 6.80 -1.33 -8.55
N ALA A 101 5.82 -1.32 -7.64
CA ALA A 101 5.85 -2.14 -6.44
C ALA A 101 4.47 -2.45 -5.85
N ILE A 102 4.44 -3.49 -5.00
CA ILE A 102 3.32 -3.79 -4.11
C ILE A 102 3.85 -4.11 -2.70
N ARG A 103 3.10 -3.68 -1.68
CA ARG A 103 3.26 -4.14 -0.29
C ARG A 103 1.88 -4.49 0.27
N VAL A 104 1.79 -5.65 0.91
CA VAL A 104 0.63 -6.02 1.74
C VAL A 104 1.03 -5.82 3.18
N LEU A 105 0.34 -4.90 3.84
CA LEU A 105 0.73 -4.35 5.14
C LEU A 105 -0.26 -4.76 6.22
N ARG A 106 0.22 -5.57 7.18
CA ARG A 106 -0.51 -5.92 8.40
C ARG A 106 -0.27 -4.82 9.44
N PRO A 107 -1.32 -4.17 9.98
CA PRO A 107 -1.16 -3.14 11.00
C PRO A 107 -0.72 -3.75 12.34
N LEU A 108 0.18 -3.06 13.05
CA LEU A 108 0.62 -3.46 14.39
C LEU A 108 -0.21 -2.80 15.50
N GLU A 109 -0.60 -1.53 15.34
CA GLU A 109 -1.36 -0.79 16.36
C GLU A 109 -2.85 -0.57 16.01
N SER A 110 -3.29 -1.01 14.83
CA SER A 110 -4.68 -0.83 14.38
C SER A 110 -5.22 -2.09 13.72
N ASN A 111 -6.44 -2.01 13.19
CA ASN A 111 -7.10 -3.09 12.47
C ASN A 111 -7.21 -2.83 10.95
N THR A 112 -6.63 -1.72 10.46
CA THR A 112 -6.69 -1.35 9.04
C THR A 112 -5.48 -1.86 8.28
N TYR A 113 -5.68 -2.88 7.45
CA TYR A 113 -4.68 -3.34 6.48
C TYR A 113 -4.53 -2.33 5.36
N ILE A 114 -3.34 -2.30 4.75
CA ILE A 114 -3.07 -1.49 3.58
C ILE A 114 -2.49 -2.38 2.49
N ILE A 115 -3.11 -2.34 1.31
CA ILE A 115 -2.47 -2.79 0.07
C ILE A 115 -1.92 -1.53 -0.60
N LEU A 116 -0.61 -1.36 -0.52
CA LEU A 116 0.11 -0.29 -1.18
C LEU A 116 0.55 -0.77 -2.55
N THR A 117 0.19 -0.06 -3.60
CA THR A 117 0.75 -0.25 -4.95
C THR A 117 1.38 1.03 -5.44
N LEU A 118 2.58 0.91 -5.99
CA LEU A 118 3.34 1.99 -6.60
C LEU A 118 3.39 1.79 -8.11
N TRP A 119 3.26 2.89 -8.83
CA TRP A 119 3.16 2.95 -10.28
C TRP A 119 4.03 4.08 -10.81
N ARG A 120 4.54 3.92 -12.03
CA ARG A 120 5.25 4.98 -12.76
C ARG A 120 4.40 6.24 -12.84
N ASP A 121 3.11 6.09 -13.15
CA ASP A 121 2.19 7.21 -13.34
C ASP A 121 0.73 6.77 -13.07
N GLU A 122 -0.15 7.74 -12.84
CA GLU A 122 -1.57 7.49 -12.59
C GLU A 122 -2.27 6.80 -13.78
N LYS A 123 -1.83 7.10 -15.00
CA LYS A 123 -2.38 6.50 -16.22
C LYS A 123 -2.15 4.99 -16.24
N SER A 124 -0.99 4.52 -15.80
CA SER A 124 -0.64 3.11 -15.70
C SER A 124 -1.54 2.39 -14.70
N PHE A 125 -1.78 2.98 -13.52
CA PHE A 125 -2.76 2.46 -12.57
C PHE A 125 -4.18 2.38 -13.15
N LYS A 126 -4.65 3.46 -13.80
CA LYS A 126 -5.99 3.49 -14.42
C LYS A 126 -6.13 2.44 -15.52
N ASN A 127 -5.09 2.22 -16.33
CA ASN A 127 -5.08 1.15 -17.34
C ASN A 127 -5.20 -0.22 -16.69
N TRP A 128 -4.45 -0.46 -15.59
CA TRP A 128 -4.57 -1.70 -14.83
C TRP A 128 -5.97 -1.89 -14.26
N GLN A 129 -6.61 -0.87 -13.69
CA GLN A 129 -7.98 -1.00 -13.17
C GLN A 129 -9.00 -1.44 -14.24
N ASN A 130 -8.76 -1.09 -15.51
CA ASN A 130 -9.59 -1.48 -16.64
C ASN A 130 -9.13 -2.79 -17.31
N SER A 131 -8.13 -3.48 -16.76
CA SER A 131 -7.55 -4.70 -17.32
C SER A 131 -8.26 -5.97 -16.82
N LYS A 132 -8.12 -7.05 -17.59
CA LYS A 132 -8.54 -8.40 -17.18
C LYS A 132 -7.79 -8.89 -15.94
N ALA A 133 -6.58 -8.42 -15.69
CA ALA A 133 -5.82 -8.77 -14.49
C ALA A 133 -6.48 -8.21 -13.23
N TYR A 134 -7.05 -6.99 -13.31
CA TYR A 134 -7.82 -6.41 -12.22
C TYR A 134 -9.14 -7.15 -12.00
N GLU A 135 -9.87 -7.46 -13.07
CA GLU A 135 -11.07 -8.30 -13.01
C GLU A 135 -10.77 -9.64 -12.33
N LYS A 136 -9.69 -10.32 -12.72
CA LYS A 136 -9.28 -11.60 -12.14
C LYS A 136 -8.84 -11.48 -10.67
N ALA A 137 -8.11 -10.43 -10.33
CA ALA A 137 -7.71 -10.16 -8.94
C ALA A 137 -8.93 -9.89 -8.03
N HIS A 138 -10.00 -9.32 -8.59
CA HIS A 138 -11.23 -8.98 -7.89
C HIS A 138 -12.40 -9.92 -8.22
N GLU A 139 -12.18 -11.02 -8.92
CA GLU A 139 -13.23 -11.86 -9.53
C GLU A 139 -14.19 -12.45 -8.50
N LYS A 140 -13.68 -12.76 -7.31
CA LYS A 140 -14.53 -13.30 -6.23
C LYS A 140 -15.33 -12.23 -5.48
N ARG A 141 -15.06 -10.94 -5.71
CA ARG A 141 -15.80 -9.84 -5.04
C ARG A 141 -17.28 -9.93 -5.45
N GLY A 142 -18.17 -9.98 -4.49
CA GLY A 142 -19.62 -10.07 -4.70
C GLY A 142 -20.15 -11.49 -4.92
N THR A 143 -19.29 -12.52 -4.97
CA THR A 143 -19.69 -13.93 -5.10
C THR A 143 -19.83 -14.60 -3.73
N GLU A 144 -20.50 -15.75 -3.64
CA GLU A 144 -20.60 -16.54 -2.38
C GLU A 144 -19.22 -16.96 -1.82
N SER A 145 -18.21 -17.06 -2.69
CA SER A 145 -16.81 -17.33 -2.31
C SER A 145 -15.99 -16.08 -2.00
N GLY A 146 -16.61 -14.89 -2.07
CA GLY A 146 -16.02 -13.60 -1.77
C GLY A 146 -15.95 -13.33 -0.28
N ILE A 147 -14.80 -12.85 0.19
CA ILE A 147 -14.62 -12.47 1.61
C ILE A 147 -15.58 -11.34 2.02
N ASP A 148 -16.06 -10.56 1.06
CA ASP A 148 -17.06 -9.51 1.25
C ASP A 148 -18.47 -10.03 1.52
N LYS A 149 -18.73 -11.31 1.28
CA LYS A 149 -19.97 -12.00 1.66
C LYS A 149 -19.84 -12.79 2.96
N THR A 150 -18.62 -12.98 3.47
CA THR A 150 -18.44 -13.61 4.78
C THR A 150 -18.81 -12.61 5.88
N PRO A 151 -19.80 -12.92 6.73
CA PRO A 151 -20.20 -12.02 7.80
C PRO A 151 -19.02 -11.68 8.72
N ASN A 152 -18.99 -10.44 9.22
CA ASN A 152 -18.07 -9.99 10.27
C ASN A 152 -16.56 -10.01 9.93
N ILE A 153 -16.16 -9.97 8.66
CA ILE A 153 -14.72 -9.81 8.29
C ILE A 153 -14.29 -8.34 8.27
N PHE A 154 -15.17 -7.44 7.85
CA PHE A 154 -14.84 -6.02 7.74
C PHE A 154 -15.49 -5.23 8.87
N SER A 155 -14.68 -4.47 9.61
CA SER A 155 -15.17 -3.66 10.73
C SER A 155 -15.81 -2.34 10.28
N SER A 156 -15.48 -1.88 9.08
CA SER A 156 -16.00 -0.66 8.45
C SER A 156 -15.72 -0.66 6.94
N PRO A 157 -16.35 0.23 6.14
CA PRO A 157 -16.10 0.29 4.70
C PRO A 157 -14.63 0.56 4.36
N SER A 158 -14.11 -0.18 3.36
CA SER A 158 -12.78 0.10 2.79
C SER A 158 -12.77 1.43 2.05
N TYR A 159 -11.63 2.11 2.04
CA TYR A 159 -11.45 3.36 1.29
C TYR A 159 -10.08 3.43 0.63
N VAL A 160 -9.99 4.15 -0.49
CA VAL A 160 -8.77 4.29 -1.27
C VAL A 160 -8.23 5.70 -1.12
N THR A 161 -6.95 5.81 -0.82
CA THR A 161 -6.20 7.07 -0.92
C THR A 161 -5.14 6.94 -2.00
N HIS A 162 -4.90 8.03 -2.73
CA HIS A 162 -3.85 8.11 -3.73
C HIS A 162 -2.95 9.30 -3.45
N TYR A 163 -1.70 9.18 -3.89
CA TYR A 163 -0.66 10.19 -3.75
C TYR A 163 0.17 10.24 -5.02
N TYR A 164 0.73 11.42 -5.30
CA TYR A 164 1.73 11.63 -6.34
C TYR A 164 3.11 11.69 -5.68
N ILE A 165 4.11 11.14 -6.35
CA ILE A 165 5.52 11.23 -5.97
C ILE A 165 6.14 12.22 -6.96
N PRO A 166 6.40 13.47 -6.54
CA PRO A 166 7.00 14.46 -7.42
C PRO A 166 8.37 13.99 -7.91
N GLU A 167 8.65 14.21 -9.20
CA GLU A 167 10.01 14.04 -9.73
C GLU A 167 10.94 15.05 -9.04
N GLU A 168 12.19 14.66 -8.82
CA GLU A 168 13.22 15.59 -8.34
C GLU A 168 13.58 16.53 -9.51
N GLU A 169 13.47 17.84 -9.29
CA GLU A 169 13.90 18.88 -10.25
C GLU A 169 15.44 18.94 -10.40
#